data_AF-A0A392UJ60-F1
#
_entry.id   AF-A0A392UJ60-F1
#
_cell.length_a   1.000
_cell.length_b   1.000
_cell.length_c   1.000
_cell.angle_alpha   90.00
_cell.angle_beta   90.00
_cell.angle_gamma   90.00
#
_symmetry.space_group_name_H-M   'P 1'
#
loop_
_entity.id
_entity.type
_entity.pdbx_description
1 polymer ?
#
loop_
_entity_poly.entity_id
_entity_poly.type
_entity_poly.pdbx_seq_one_letter_code
_entity_poly.pdbx_strand_id
1 'polypeptide(L)' 'GSLKVVVEKLCLKGYVSYAEKMTKDLAMKFFPDEAMCDLLVVGYCIDGKIEEARRLAGEIYRGGFELGVGAYNAMLDC' A
#
# COMPACT_ATOMS: atom_id res chain seq x y z
N GLY A 1 -7.63 -15.48 8.28
CA GLY A 1 -8.28 -15.31 6.97
C GLY A 1 -7.77 -16.35 6.00
N SER A 2 -8.60 -16.77 5.03
CA SER A 2 -8.33 -17.88 4.10
C SER A 2 -6.98 -17.79 3.37
N LEU A 3 -6.47 -16.58 3.11
CA LEU A 3 -5.16 -16.34 2.49
C LEU A 3 -3.99 -16.88 3.33
N LYS A 4 -4.01 -16.66 4.65
CA LYS A 4 -2.94 -17.09 5.56
C LYS A 4 -2.74 -18.61 5.50
N VAL A 5 -3.84 -19.37 5.52
CA VAL A 5 -3.81 -20.84 5.45
C VAL A 5 -3.21 -21.33 4.13
N VAL A 6 -3.48 -20.63 3.02
CA VAL A 6 -2.92 -20.98 1.70
C VAL A 6 -1.43 -20.67 1.65
N VAL A 7 -1.02 -19.50 2.12
CA VAL A 7 0.41 -19.09 2.21
C VAL A 7 1.19 -20.07 3.10
N GLU A 8 0.68 -20.39 4.30
CA GLU A 8 1.30 -21.35 5.22
C GLU A 8 1.48 -22.72 4.56
N LYS A 9 0.45 -23.25 3.91
CA LYS A 9 0.53 -24.55 3.22
C LYS A 9 1.52 -24.56 2.06
N LEU A 10 1.60 -23.47 1.29
CA LEU A 10 2.56 -23.34 0.19
C LEU A 10 3.99 -23.29 0.71
N CYS A 11 4.24 -22.51 1.77
CA CYS A 11 5.55 -22.44 2.41
C CYS A 11 5.99 -23.80 2.98
N LEU A 12 5.10 -24.51 3.68
CA LEU A 12 5.38 -25.84 4.22
C LEU A 12 5.71 -26.89 3.14
N LYS A 13 5.23 -26.68 1.91
CA LYS A 13 5.53 -27.54 0.76
C LYS A 13 6.73 -27.07 -0.07
N GLY A 14 7.43 -26.02 0.36
CA GLY A 14 8.59 -25.46 -0.36
C GLY A 14 8.26 -24.52 -1.51
N TYR A 15 6.98 -24.18 -1.73
CA TYR A 15 6.54 -23.28 -2.82
C TYR A 15 6.53 -21.81 -2.42
N VAL A 16 7.60 -21.34 -1.77
CA VAL A 16 7.66 -19.99 -1.16
C VAL A 16 7.48 -18.89 -2.20
N SER A 17 8.13 -18.98 -3.37
CA SER A 17 8.00 -17.97 -4.43
C SER A 17 6.57 -17.84 -4.97
N TYR A 18 5.81 -18.94 -4.99
CA TYR A 18 4.40 -18.91 -5.40
C TYR A 18 3.52 -18.26 -4.33
N ALA A 19 3.79 -18.59 -3.07
CA ALA A 19 3.12 -17.95 -1.93
C ALA A 19 3.34 -16.43 -1.92
N GLU A 20 4.59 -16.01 -2.13
CA GLU A 20 4.98 -14.59 -2.21
C GLU A 20 4.28 -13.87 -3.37
N LYS A 21 4.33 -14.42 -4.59
CA LYS A 21 3.66 -13.84 -5.75
C LYS A 21 2.16 -13.66 -5.50
N MET A 22 1.49 -14.68 -4.98
CA MET A 22 0.06 -14.62 -4.70
C MET A 22 -0.28 -13.53 -3.66
N THR A 23 0.52 -13.37 -2.61
CA THR A 23 0.34 -12.28 -1.64
C THR A 23 0.55 -10.90 -2.24
N LYS A 24 1.53 -10.73 -3.14
CA LYS A 24 1.75 -9.47 -3.86
C LYS A 24 0.61 -9.16 -4.82
N ASP A 25 0.13 -10.15 -5.57
CA ASP A 25 -1.01 -9.98 -6.50
C ASP A 25 -2.29 -9.62 -5.74
N LEU A 26 -2.52 -10.20 -4.56
CA LEU A 26 -3.64 -9.82 -3.71
C LEU A 26 -3.47 -8.42 -3.13
N ALA A 27 -2.26 -8.08 -2.67
CA ALA A 27 -1.96 -6.74 -2.22
C ALA A 27 -2.23 -5.74 -3.35
N MET A 28 -1.78 -5.96 -4.58
CA MET A 28 -2.08 -5.07 -5.72
C MET A 28 -3.58 -5.00 -6.07
N LYS A 29 -4.38 -6.03 -5.80
CA LYS A 29 -5.84 -6.01 -6.05
C LYS A 29 -6.64 -5.30 -4.97
N PHE A 30 -6.13 -5.25 -3.74
CA PHE A 30 -6.82 -4.67 -2.58
C PHE A 30 -6.21 -3.34 -2.13
N PHE A 31 -4.92 -3.14 -2.39
CA PHE A 31 -4.22 -1.89 -2.20
C PHE A 31 -4.49 -1.04 -3.43
N PRO A 32 -5.04 0.15 -3.24
CA PRO A 32 -5.67 0.85 -4.33
C PRO A 32 -4.59 1.38 -5.28
N ASP A 33 -4.95 1.58 -6.54
CA ASP A 33 -4.06 2.13 -7.55
C ASP A 33 -3.34 3.41 -7.05
N GLU A 34 -2.21 3.74 -7.68
CA GLU A 34 -1.40 4.92 -7.33
C GLU A 34 -2.25 6.19 -7.19
N ALA A 35 -3.25 6.37 -8.05
CA ALA A 35 -4.14 7.53 -8.03
C ALA A 35 -5.04 7.59 -6.79
N MET A 36 -5.56 6.45 -6.31
CA MET A 36 -6.32 6.38 -5.08
C MET A 36 -5.43 6.60 -3.84
N CYS A 37 -4.21 6.08 -3.85
CA CYS A 37 -3.21 6.36 -2.82
C CYS A 37 -2.91 7.87 -2.73
N ASP A 38 -2.70 8.51 -3.87
CA ASP A 38 -2.53 9.96 -3.98
C ASP A 38 -3.74 10.71 -3.41
N LEU A 39 -4.96 10.34 -3.83
CA LEU A 39 -6.19 10.98 -3.36
C LEU A 39 -6.36 10.87 -1.85
N LEU A 40 -5.97 9.75 -1.23
CA LEU A 40 -6.03 9.60 0.23
C LEU A 40 -5.04 10.52 0.94
N VAL A 41 -3.81 10.63 0.43
CA VAL A 41 -2.80 11.55 0.97
C VAL A 41 -3.27 13.01 0.84
N VAL A 42 -3.77 13.39 -0.34
CA VAL A 42 -4.36 14.71 -0.58
C VAL A 42 -5.54 14.96 0.37
N GLY A 43 -6.44 13.98 0.52
CA GLY A 43 -7.61 14.08 1.40
C GLY A 43 -7.25 14.31 2.86
N TYR A 44 -6.23 13.60 3.38
CA TYR A 44 -5.72 13.85 4.73
C TYR A 44 -5.15 15.25 4.88
N CYS A 45 -4.51 15.79 3.84
CA CYS A 45 -3.99 17.15 3.88
C CYS A 45 -5.07 18.22 3.84
N ILE A 46 -6.12 18.03 3.03
CA ILE A 46 -7.30 18.89 3.05
C ILE A 46 -7.95 18.91 4.44
N ASP A 47 -7.94 17.77 5.14
CA ASP A 47 -8.48 17.63 6.50
C ASP A 47 -7.49 18.11 7.60
N GLY A 48 -6.35 18.69 7.23
CA GLY A 48 -5.33 19.20 8.16
C GLY A 48 -4.58 18.12 8.96
N LYS A 49 -4.61 16.86 8.51
CA LYS A 49 -4.03 15.70 9.19
C LYS A 49 -2.71 15.26 8.56
N ILE A 50 -1.71 16.14 8.58
CA ILE A 50 -0.39 15.89 7.98
C ILE A 50 0.31 14.63 8.52
N GLU A 51 0.14 14.31 9.80
CA GLU A 51 0.76 13.11 10.39
C GLU A 51 0.16 11.81 9.82
N GLU A 52 -1.15 11.78 9.55
CA GLU A 52 -1.79 10.64 8.88
C GLU A 52 -1.39 10.55 7.41
N ALA A 53 -1.28 11.70 6.72
CA ALA A 53 -0.77 11.77 5.35
C ALA A 53 0.67 11.21 5.26
N ARG A 54 1.56 11.60 6.18
CA ARG A 54 2.93 11.07 6.28
C ARG A 54 2.99 9.60 6.61
N ARG A 55 2.17 9.13 7.57
CA ARG A 55 2.10 7.71 7.93
C ARG A 55 1.72 6.87 6.71
N LEU A 56 0.67 7.27 5.99
CA LEU A 56 0.19 6.59 4.79
C LEU A 56 1.25 6.61 3.67
N ALA A 57 1.86 7.77 3.38
CA ALA A 57 2.93 7.87 2.40
C ALA A 57 4.10 6.92 2.70
N GLY A 58 4.48 6.79 3.98
CA GLY A 58 5.51 5.85 4.40
C GLY A 58 5.10 4.38 4.25
N GLU A 59 3.82 4.04 4.43
CA GLU A 59 3.29 2.70 4.20
C GLU A 59 3.32 2.31 2.72
N ILE A 60 2.91 3.24 1.84
CA ILE A 60 2.93 3.08 0.39
C ILE A 60 4.37 2.85 -0.10
N TYR A 61 5.32 3.68 0.36
CA TYR A 61 6.73 3.52 0.04
C TYR A 61 7.30 2.18 0.52
N ARG A 62 7.01 1.77 1.77
CA ARG A 62 7.43 0.45 2.29
C ARG A 62 6.80 -0.72 1.54
N GLY A 63 5.63 -0.50 0.94
CA GLY A 63 4.96 -1.45 0.04
C GLY A 63 5.63 -1.58 -1.33
N GLY A 64 6.61 -0.72 -1.66
CA GLY A 64 7.28 -0.67 -2.95
C GLY A 64 6.52 0.12 -4.01
N PHE A 65 5.60 0.99 -3.60
CA PHE A 65 4.84 1.87 -4.48
C PHE A 65 5.31 3.31 -4.32
N GLU A 66 5.21 4.11 -5.37
CA GLU A 66 5.50 5.54 -5.35
C GLU A 66 4.19 6.33 -5.39
N LEU A 67 4.18 7.50 -4.75
CA LEU A 67 3.10 8.47 -4.87
C LEU A 67 3.39 9.40 -6.07
N GLY A 68 2.34 9.93 -6.67
CA GLY A 68 2.44 10.96 -7.69
C GLY A 68 2.82 12.32 -7.13
N VAL A 69 3.26 13.21 -8.03
CA VAL A 69 3.67 14.59 -7.71
C VAL A 69 2.55 15.37 -7.02
N GLY A 70 1.28 15.09 -7.36
CA GLY A 70 0.11 15.75 -6.75
C GLY A 70 0.01 15.52 -5.24
N ALA A 71 0.27 14.30 -4.79
CA ALA A 71 0.26 13.96 -3.37
C ALA A 71 1.40 14.65 -2.60
N TYR A 72 2.61 14.68 -3.17
CA TYR A 72 3.73 15.39 -2.55
C TYR A 72 3.51 16.89 -2.45
N ASN A 73 2.94 17.51 -3.50
CA ASN A 73 2.58 18.92 -3.44
C ASN A 73 1.54 19.18 -2.34
N ALA A 74 0.51 18.36 -2.25
CA ALA A 74 -0.50 18.49 -1.18
C ALA A 74 0.11 18.34 0.22
N MET A 75 1.14 17.51 0.40
CA MET A 75 1.85 17.39 1.67
C MET A 75 2.73 18.60 2.02
N LEU A 76 3.16 19.39 1.03
CA LEU A 76 3.89 20.64 1.25
C LEU A 76 2.96 21.80 1.62
N ASP A 77 1.73 21.77 1.08
CA ASP A 77 0.67 22.77 1.33
C ASP A 77 -0.22 22.43 2.54
N CYS A 78 0.13 21.32 3.20
CA CYS A 78 -0.42 20.82 4.46
C CYS A 78 0.21 21.59 5.64
#